data_AF-A0A7V9Q846-F1
#
_entry.id   AF-A0A7V9Q846-F1
#
_cell.length_a   1.000
_cell.length_b   1.000
_cell.length_c   1.000
_cell.angle_alpha   90.00
_cell.angle_beta   90.00
_cell.angle_gamma   90.00
#
_symmetry.space_group_name_H-M   'P 1'
#
loop_
_entity.id
_entity.type
_entity.pdbx_description
1 polymer ?
#
loop_
_entity_poly.entity_id
_entity_poly.type
_entity_poly.pdbx_seq_one_letter_code
_entity_poly.pdbx_strand_id
1 'polypeptide(L)'
;MAALRVLVAPSGFKESLSAEQAAAAIAEGIRRVTPDSEITEIPLVDGGEGFSETLVAMTGGEIHRLQVTGPVGEKVDSHFGTLGGKSVAHGGEGDERDDKKGGSDGQAGAASEARTAVLEMAAAAGLRLVPKDQRDPLRTTTYGVGELIKAALDSGAKKLLIGCGDSGTNDGGAGAGAALGVKLLKADGTPIGRGAAALLELDHIDLRTRDKRLDEVEIDVALNIHNILCGEKGVARVFGPQKGASAETVEKMEEALERYAEIIRRDTGVDVREMPGGGASGGLGAGLHALLGARLHQRYEIVMKYMEIDEALKNADLVFTAEGGIDFQTPRGKIPAEVA
;
A
#
# COMPACT_ATOMS: atom_id res chain seq x y z
N MET A 1 -18.44 1.69 38.67
CA MET A 1 -17.14 1.04 38.37
C MET A 1 -16.27 2.08 37.68
N ALA A 2 -14.94 1.97 37.71
CA ALA A 2 -14.10 2.86 36.90
C ALA A 2 -14.43 2.63 35.41
N ALA A 3 -14.39 3.69 34.60
CA ALA A 3 -14.49 3.57 33.14
C ALA A 3 -13.36 2.65 32.65
N LEU A 4 -13.70 1.60 31.88
CA LEU A 4 -12.69 0.75 31.26
C LEU A 4 -12.17 1.44 30.01
N ARG A 5 -10.87 1.38 29.79
CA ARG A 5 -10.25 1.78 28.52
C ARG A 5 -10.21 0.55 27.62
N VAL A 6 -11.01 0.56 26.57
CA VAL A 6 -11.16 -0.58 25.65
C VAL A 6 -10.58 -0.22 24.30
N LEU A 7 -9.61 -1.01 23.85
CA LEU A 7 -9.09 -0.94 22.49
C LEU A 7 -9.85 -1.92 21.59
N VAL A 8 -10.34 -1.45 20.45
CA VAL A 8 -11.01 -2.26 19.43
C VAL A 8 -10.17 -2.17 18.16
N ALA A 9 -9.40 -3.21 17.88
CA ALA A 9 -8.47 -3.29 16.75
C ALA A 9 -8.73 -4.51 15.82
N PRO A 10 -9.88 -4.57 15.11
CA PRO A 10 -10.20 -5.67 14.20
C PRO A 10 -9.64 -5.44 12.80
N SER A 11 -9.54 -6.53 12.02
CA SER A 11 -9.44 -6.47 10.57
C SER A 11 -10.82 -6.48 9.92
N GLY A 12 -10.86 -6.13 8.63
CA GLY A 12 -12.04 -6.35 7.80
C GLY A 12 -12.39 -7.82 7.66
N PHE A 13 -13.68 -8.10 7.49
CA PHE A 13 -14.22 -9.42 7.22
C PHE A 13 -14.41 -9.52 5.71
N LYS A 14 -13.47 -10.19 5.02
CA LYS A 14 -13.47 -10.27 3.55
C LYS A 14 -14.86 -10.61 3.01
N GLU A 15 -15.30 -9.85 2.02
CA GLU A 15 -16.61 -9.97 1.36
C GLU A 15 -17.82 -9.71 2.27
N SER A 16 -17.64 -9.16 3.47
CA SER A 16 -18.71 -8.89 4.44
C SER A 16 -18.65 -7.48 5.05
N LEU A 17 -17.70 -7.21 5.94
CA LEU A 17 -17.58 -5.93 6.66
C LEU A 17 -16.20 -5.32 6.43
N SER A 18 -16.12 -4.00 6.29
CA SER A 18 -14.84 -3.29 6.37
C SER A 18 -14.27 -3.33 7.81
N ALA A 19 -13.00 -2.98 7.99
CA ALA A 19 -12.38 -2.93 9.31
C ALA A 19 -13.09 -1.87 10.20
N GLU A 20 -13.48 -0.75 9.61
CA GLU A 20 -14.25 0.32 10.26
C GLU A 20 -15.63 -0.16 10.70
N GLN A 21 -16.34 -0.89 9.83
CA GLN A 21 -17.65 -1.45 10.15
C GLN A 21 -17.56 -2.49 11.27
N ALA A 22 -16.53 -3.34 11.24
CA ALA A 22 -16.29 -4.31 12.30
C ALA A 22 -15.96 -3.61 13.63
N ALA A 23 -15.11 -2.57 13.62
CA ALA A 23 -14.76 -1.80 14.81
C ALA A 23 -15.99 -1.12 15.42
N ALA A 24 -16.79 -0.43 14.59
CA ALA A 24 -18.01 0.24 15.02
C ALA A 24 -19.03 -0.74 15.63
N ALA A 25 -19.21 -1.92 15.02
CA ALA A 25 -20.15 -2.93 15.52
C ALA A 25 -19.70 -3.51 16.87
N ILE A 26 -18.40 -3.76 17.05
CA ILE A 26 -17.83 -4.21 18.33
C ILE A 26 -17.99 -3.12 19.39
N ALA A 27 -17.66 -1.87 19.06
CA ALA A 27 -17.78 -0.72 19.95
C ALA A 27 -19.24 -0.49 20.38
N GLU A 28 -20.20 -0.58 19.46
CA GLU A 28 -21.63 -0.52 19.79
C GLU A 28 -22.03 -1.63 20.78
N GLY A 29 -21.53 -2.85 20.58
CA GLY A 29 -21.74 -3.96 21.51
C GLY A 29 -21.21 -3.71 22.91
N ILE A 30 -20.01 -3.13 23.00
CA ILE A 30 -19.39 -2.75 24.29
C ILE A 30 -20.21 -1.67 24.98
N ARG A 31 -20.60 -0.59 24.26
CA ARG A 31 -21.42 0.51 24.81
C ARG A 31 -22.76 0.03 25.37
N ARG A 32 -23.37 -1.02 24.80
CA ARG A 32 -24.61 -1.61 25.34
C ARG A 32 -24.45 -2.23 26.72
N VAL A 33 -23.26 -2.74 27.06
CA VAL A 33 -22.99 -3.44 28.33
C VAL A 33 -22.30 -2.52 29.34
N THR A 34 -21.37 -1.68 28.86
CA THR A 34 -20.61 -0.73 29.68
C THR A 34 -20.59 0.65 29.00
N PRO A 35 -21.65 1.46 29.17
CA PRO A 35 -21.79 2.75 28.49
C PRO A 35 -20.70 3.76 28.85
N ASP A 36 -20.14 3.65 30.06
CA ASP A 36 -19.14 4.59 30.59
C ASP A 36 -17.70 4.25 30.15
N SER A 37 -17.49 3.22 29.32
CA SER A 37 -16.16 2.84 28.86
C SER A 37 -15.59 3.82 27.82
N GLU A 38 -14.30 4.12 27.93
CA GLU A 38 -13.55 4.87 26.93
C GLU A 38 -13.12 3.89 25.82
N ILE A 39 -13.65 4.05 24.62
CA ILE A 39 -13.39 3.13 23.50
C ILE A 39 -12.50 3.81 22.47
N THR A 40 -11.34 3.20 22.20
CA THR A 40 -10.46 3.58 21.10
C THR A 40 -10.62 2.58 19.97
N GLU A 41 -11.05 3.04 18.80
CA GLU A 41 -11.28 2.20 17.61
C GLU A 41 -10.09 2.37 16.63
N ILE A 42 -9.37 1.27 16.36
CA ILE A 42 -8.20 1.22 15.46
C ILE A 42 -8.48 0.17 14.38
N PRO A 43 -9.23 0.50 13.31
CA PRO A 43 -9.53 -0.45 12.23
C PRO A 43 -8.26 -0.83 11.47
N LEU A 44 -7.84 -2.09 11.55
CA LEU A 44 -6.58 -2.55 10.97
C LEU A 44 -6.77 -3.01 9.51
N VAL A 45 -6.19 -2.24 8.60
CA VAL A 45 -6.18 -2.48 7.15
C VAL A 45 -4.87 -3.12 6.70
N ASP A 46 -4.93 -4.14 5.85
CA ASP A 46 -3.79 -5.00 5.49
C ASP A 46 -2.99 -4.50 4.28
N GLY A 47 -3.01 -3.19 3.98
CA GLY A 47 -2.33 -2.61 2.81
C GLY A 47 -3.04 -2.83 1.47
N GLY A 48 -4.24 -3.43 1.47
CA GLY A 48 -5.13 -3.55 0.31
C GLY A 48 -6.09 -2.37 0.15
N GLU A 49 -7.27 -2.63 -0.42
CA GLU A 49 -8.29 -1.60 -0.67
C GLU A 49 -8.71 -0.84 0.60
N GLY A 50 -8.72 0.50 0.50
CA GLY A 50 -9.09 1.40 1.59
C GLY A 50 -7.92 1.79 2.50
N PHE A 51 -6.74 1.20 2.31
CA PHE A 51 -5.57 1.41 3.17
C PHE A 51 -5.20 2.89 3.35
N SER A 52 -5.16 3.66 2.26
CA SER A 52 -4.76 5.07 2.33
C SER A 52 -5.83 5.97 2.93
N GLU A 53 -7.12 5.67 2.69
CA GLU A 53 -8.24 6.43 3.24
C GLU A 53 -8.37 6.21 4.75
N THR A 54 -8.24 4.97 5.23
CA THR A 54 -8.26 4.64 6.66
C THR A 54 -7.14 5.36 7.42
N LEU A 55 -5.89 5.28 6.94
CA LEU A 55 -4.78 5.93 7.61
C LEU A 55 -4.89 7.46 7.61
N VAL A 56 -5.41 8.05 6.53
CA VAL A 56 -5.67 9.49 6.49
C VAL A 56 -6.77 9.89 7.46
N ALA A 57 -7.89 9.16 7.48
CA ALA A 57 -9.00 9.44 8.38
C ALA A 57 -8.56 9.39 9.86
N MET A 58 -7.75 8.39 10.21
CA MET A 58 -7.27 8.20 11.58
C MET A 58 -6.27 9.26 12.04
N THR A 59 -5.43 9.75 11.14
CA THR A 59 -4.42 10.77 11.47
C THR A 59 -4.94 12.21 11.30
N GLY A 60 -6.20 12.38 10.86
CA GLY A 60 -6.75 13.69 10.52
C GLY A 60 -6.02 14.36 9.34
N GLY A 61 -5.57 13.54 8.39
CA GLY A 61 -4.86 13.97 7.19
C GLY A 61 -5.77 14.47 6.06
N GLU A 62 -5.26 14.43 4.84
CA GLU A 62 -5.97 14.90 3.64
C GLU A 62 -5.87 13.89 2.48
N ILE A 63 -6.97 13.68 1.77
CA ILE A 63 -7.02 12.87 0.53
C ILE A 63 -6.93 13.78 -0.69
N HIS A 64 -5.94 13.51 -1.54
CA HIS A 64 -5.68 14.19 -2.80
C HIS A 64 -6.18 13.33 -3.95
N ARG A 65 -7.22 13.80 -4.65
CA ARG A 65 -7.83 13.08 -5.78
C ARG A 65 -7.25 13.54 -7.11
N LEU A 66 -7.01 12.61 -8.02
CA LEU A 66 -6.43 12.86 -9.34
C LEU A 66 -6.74 11.73 -10.31
N GLN A 67 -6.54 11.98 -11.60
CA GLN A 67 -6.62 10.96 -12.63
C GLN A 67 -5.24 10.42 -12.99
N VAL A 68 -5.12 9.10 -13.02
CA VAL A 68 -3.91 8.38 -13.42
C VAL A 68 -4.23 7.35 -14.49
N THR A 69 -3.21 6.84 -15.16
CA THR A 69 -3.31 5.74 -16.10
C THR A 69 -3.64 4.45 -15.36
N GLY A 70 -4.84 3.94 -15.58
CA GLY A 70 -5.30 2.67 -15.08
C GLY A 70 -4.56 1.47 -15.68
N PRO A 71 -4.85 0.25 -15.19
CA PRO A 71 -4.09 -0.93 -15.54
C PRO A 71 -4.19 -1.29 -17.03
N VAL A 72 -5.27 -0.90 -17.72
CA VAL A 72 -5.47 -1.16 -19.16
C VAL A 72 -5.05 0.01 -20.07
N GLY A 73 -4.47 1.08 -19.50
CA GLY A 73 -3.99 2.25 -20.24
C GLY A 73 -4.93 3.46 -20.22
N GLU A 74 -6.23 3.23 -20.02
CA GLU A 74 -7.24 4.29 -19.89
C GLU A 74 -7.08 5.07 -18.58
N LYS A 75 -7.54 6.32 -18.54
CA LYS A 75 -7.50 7.12 -17.30
C LYS A 75 -8.57 6.63 -16.30
N VAL A 76 -8.19 6.58 -15.02
CA VAL A 76 -9.05 6.21 -13.89
C VAL A 76 -8.96 7.27 -12.81
N ASP A 77 -10.07 7.51 -12.11
CA ASP A 77 -10.06 8.31 -10.90
C ASP A 77 -9.33 7.54 -9.79
N SER A 78 -8.42 8.22 -9.13
CA SER A 78 -7.54 7.66 -8.12
C SER A 78 -7.23 8.69 -7.04
N HIS A 79 -6.41 8.31 -6.07
CA HIS A 79 -6.05 9.17 -4.96
C HIS A 79 -4.73 8.77 -4.31
N PHE A 80 -4.16 9.72 -3.56
CA PHE A 80 -3.20 9.45 -2.51
C PHE A 80 -3.55 10.27 -1.26
N GLY A 81 -3.06 9.84 -0.11
CA GLY A 81 -3.25 10.52 1.17
C GLY A 81 -2.01 11.23 1.64
N THR A 82 -2.17 12.27 2.46
CA THR A 82 -1.12 12.79 3.34
C THR A 82 -1.56 12.62 4.78
N LEU A 83 -0.74 11.98 5.61
CA LEU A 83 -1.04 11.81 7.04
C LEU A 83 -1.05 13.16 7.75
N GLY A 84 -1.92 13.30 8.75
CA GLY A 84 -1.93 14.45 9.63
C GLY A 84 -0.87 14.32 10.74
N GLY A 85 -0.38 15.45 11.23
CA GLY A 85 0.59 15.52 12.34
C GLY A 85 -0.03 15.40 13.73
N LYS A 86 -1.17 14.71 13.84
CA LYS A 86 -1.82 14.43 15.12
C LYS A 86 -1.77 12.93 15.35
N SER A 87 -0.89 12.52 16.27
CA SER A 87 -1.12 11.38 17.14
C SER A 87 -2.58 11.42 17.62
N VAL A 88 -3.28 10.29 17.54
CA VAL A 88 -4.75 10.20 17.60
C VAL A 88 -5.27 10.77 18.92
N ALA A 89 -5.63 12.06 18.91
CA ALA A 89 -6.23 12.73 20.05
C ALA A 89 -7.72 12.37 20.10
N HIS A 90 -8.06 11.70 21.20
CA HIS A 90 -9.37 11.37 21.74
C HIS A 90 -10.56 12.14 21.12
N GLY A 91 -11.47 11.40 20.49
CA GLY A 91 -12.81 11.88 20.15
C GLY A 91 -13.65 12.02 21.43
N GLY A 92 -13.64 13.21 22.02
CA GLY A 92 -14.65 13.67 22.97
C GLY A 92 -15.61 14.61 22.27
N GLU A 93 -16.90 14.28 22.32
CA GLU A 93 -18.01 15.09 21.79
C GLU A 93 -18.02 16.52 22.37
N GLY A 94 -18.46 17.46 21.55
CA GLY A 94 -18.45 18.89 21.86
C GLY A 94 -19.41 19.29 22.98
N ASP A 95 -18.94 20.19 23.86
CA ASP A 95 -19.79 21.06 24.67
C ASP A 95 -19.77 22.46 24.03
N GLU A 96 -20.92 22.89 23.53
CA GLU A 96 -21.15 24.24 23.01
C GLU A 96 -21.14 25.25 24.17
N ARG A 97 -20.13 26.11 24.26
CA ARG A 97 -20.24 27.42 24.93
C ARG A 97 -19.43 28.51 24.22
N ASP A 98 -20.16 29.46 23.63
CA ASP A 98 -19.70 30.77 23.19
C ASP A 98 -19.20 31.63 24.37
N ASP A 99 -18.04 32.29 24.25
CA ASP A 99 -17.94 33.75 24.02
C ASP A 99 -16.47 34.30 24.10
N LYS A 100 -16.01 34.87 22.97
CA LYS A 100 -15.21 36.12 22.77
C LYS A 100 -14.06 36.54 23.72
N LYS A 101 -12.83 36.65 23.17
CA LYS A 101 -12.11 37.90 22.77
C LYS A 101 -10.58 37.73 22.61
N GLY A 102 -10.06 38.12 21.44
CA GLY A 102 -8.92 39.03 21.22
C GLY A 102 -7.49 38.61 21.59
N GLY A 103 -6.58 38.70 20.62
CA GLY A 103 -5.13 38.83 20.88
C GLY A 103 -4.24 38.29 19.78
N SER A 104 -3.64 39.19 19.01
CA SER A 104 -2.51 38.93 18.11
C SER A 104 -1.27 38.48 18.89
N ASP A 105 -0.55 37.49 18.38
CA ASP A 105 0.88 37.58 18.02
C ASP A 105 1.44 36.18 17.76
N GLY A 106 2.36 36.11 16.81
CA GLY A 106 2.85 34.88 16.22
C GLY A 106 3.54 33.94 17.18
N GLN A 107 3.44 32.65 16.86
CA GLN A 107 4.47 31.68 17.22
C GLN A 107 4.70 30.74 16.05
N ALA A 108 5.79 31.01 15.34
CA ALA A 108 6.52 30.01 14.59
C ALA A 108 7.11 29.00 15.57
N GLY A 109 7.03 27.72 15.22
CA GLY A 109 7.80 26.68 15.93
C GLY A 109 7.03 25.39 16.22
N ALA A 110 6.39 24.78 15.21
CA ALA A 110 6.25 23.33 15.21
C ALA A 110 7.31 22.80 14.25
N ALA A 111 8.19 21.92 14.73
CA ALA A 111 9.12 21.19 13.88
C ALA A 111 8.30 20.57 12.73
N SER A 112 8.71 20.83 11.49
CA SER A 112 8.10 20.28 10.28
C SER A 112 8.21 18.75 10.35
N GLU A 113 7.19 18.09 10.91
CA GLU A 113 7.06 16.64 10.80
C GLU A 113 7.14 16.28 9.32
N ALA A 114 7.96 15.29 8.98
CA ALA A 114 8.18 14.87 7.62
C ALA A 114 6.83 14.48 7.00
N ARG A 115 6.40 15.21 5.96
CA ARG A 115 5.13 14.98 5.28
C ARG A 115 5.13 13.56 4.72
N THR A 116 4.35 12.68 5.36
CA THR A 116 4.21 11.28 4.95
C THR A 116 3.01 11.17 4.01
N ALA A 117 3.27 10.76 2.77
CA ALA A 117 2.21 10.42 1.84
C ALA A 117 1.93 8.92 1.88
N VAL A 118 0.65 8.54 1.86
CA VAL A 118 0.19 7.16 1.81
C VAL A 118 -0.46 6.89 0.48
N LEU A 119 -0.09 5.80 -0.15
CA LEU A 119 -0.54 5.40 -1.47
C LEU A 119 -1.05 3.97 -1.42
N GLU A 120 -2.03 3.67 -2.24
CA GLU A 120 -2.53 2.32 -2.44
C GLU A 120 -2.39 1.96 -3.91
N MET A 121 -1.66 0.89 -4.23
CA MET A 121 -1.44 0.53 -5.63
C MET A 121 -2.76 0.13 -6.33
N ALA A 122 -3.72 -0.43 -5.59
CA ALA A 122 -4.99 -0.88 -6.15
C ALA A 122 -5.88 0.29 -6.62
N ALA A 123 -5.71 1.48 -6.06
CA ALA A 123 -6.37 2.70 -6.52
C ALA A 123 -5.96 3.12 -7.94
N ALA A 124 -4.80 2.67 -8.45
CA ALA A 124 -4.34 2.94 -9.81
C ALA A 124 -4.27 1.69 -10.70
N ALA A 125 -3.99 0.53 -10.11
CA ALA A 125 -3.65 -0.70 -10.82
C ALA A 125 -4.30 -1.95 -10.20
N GLY A 126 -5.42 -1.79 -9.50
CA GLY A 126 -6.16 -2.88 -8.87
C GLY A 126 -6.93 -3.75 -9.87
N LEU A 127 -7.18 -5.01 -9.51
CA LEU A 127 -7.92 -5.97 -10.34
C LEU A 127 -9.36 -5.52 -10.60
N ARG A 128 -9.96 -4.77 -9.68
CA ARG A 128 -11.29 -4.16 -9.86
C ARG A 128 -11.36 -3.15 -11.00
N LEU A 129 -10.22 -2.55 -11.36
CA LEU A 129 -10.09 -1.58 -12.44
C LEU A 129 -9.86 -2.26 -13.81
N VAL A 130 -9.77 -3.59 -13.86
CA VAL A 130 -9.62 -4.36 -15.10
C VAL A 130 -10.96 -5.01 -15.47
N PRO A 131 -11.64 -4.52 -16.52
CA PRO A 131 -12.86 -5.14 -17.04
C PRO A 131 -12.63 -6.63 -17.32
N LYS A 132 -13.62 -7.48 -17.05
CA LYS A 132 -13.47 -8.95 -17.14
C LYS A 132 -13.04 -9.42 -18.53
N ASP A 133 -13.52 -8.75 -19.57
CA ASP A 133 -13.20 -8.98 -20.99
C ASP A 133 -11.83 -8.43 -21.40
N GLN A 134 -11.16 -7.65 -20.54
CA GLN A 134 -9.84 -7.06 -20.77
C GLN A 134 -8.78 -7.58 -19.79
N ARG A 135 -9.08 -8.66 -19.05
CA ARG A 135 -8.16 -9.30 -18.11
C ARG A 135 -7.04 -10.04 -18.85
N ASP A 136 -6.01 -9.28 -19.20
CA ASP A 136 -4.78 -9.79 -19.80
C ASP A 136 -3.56 -9.30 -19.01
N PRO A 137 -2.98 -10.13 -18.12
CA PRO A 137 -1.84 -9.74 -17.28
C PRO A 137 -0.54 -9.51 -18.07
N LEU A 138 -0.48 -9.89 -19.35
CA LEU A 138 0.65 -9.53 -20.22
C LEU A 138 0.61 -8.07 -20.67
N ARG A 139 -0.56 -7.43 -20.64
CA ARG A 139 -0.77 -6.07 -21.15
C ARG A 139 -0.95 -5.04 -20.04
N THR A 140 -1.40 -5.47 -18.86
CA THR A 140 -1.71 -4.55 -17.77
C THR A 140 -0.47 -3.90 -17.18
N THR A 141 -0.59 -2.64 -16.75
CA THR A 141 0.54 -1.82 -16.34
C THR A 141 0.39 -1.16 -14.97
N THR A 142 1.52 -0.98 -14.28
CA THR A 142 1.63 -0.22 -13.03
C THR A 142 1.95 1.27 -13.26
N TYR A 143 1.88 1.78 -14.50
CA TYR A 143 2.24 3.17 -14.82
C TYR A 143 1.53 4.21 -13.95
N GLY A 144 0.23 4.05 -13.69
CA GLY A 144 -0.52 4.96 -12.81
C GLY A 144 -0.03 4.96 -11.36
N VAL A 145 0.55 3.86 -10.86
CA VAL A 145 1.16 3.82 -9.53
C VAL A 145 2.36 4.77 -9.47
N GLY A 146 3.18 4.81 -10.52
CA GLY A 146 4.28 5.77 -10.62
C GLY A 146 3.81 7.22 -10.78
N GLU A 147 2.67 7.45 -11.45
CA GLU A 147 2.03 8.78 -11.48
C GLU A 147 1.54 9.22 -10.09
N LEU A 148 0.98 8.31 -9.29
CA LEU A 148 0.61 8.60 -7.89
C LEU A 148 1.84 8.92 -7.04
N ILE A 149 2.92 8.13 -7.16
CA ILE A 149 4.19 8.39 -6.46
C ILE A 149 4.72 9.78 -6.83
N LYS A 150 4.72 10.11 -8.12
CA LYS A 150 5.16 11.43 -8.60
C LYS A 150 4.30 12.55 -8.00
N ALA A 151 2.98 12.40 -7.98
CA ALA A 151 2.09 13.39 -7.39
C ALA A 151 2.33 13.56 -5.88
N ALA A 152 2.59 12.48 -5.16
CA ALA A 152 2.98 12.53 -3.76
C ALA A 152 4.32 13.28 -3.55
N LEU A 153 5.32 13.02 -4.39
CA LEU A 153 6.59 13.76 -4.37
C LEU A 153 6.40 15.25 -4.71
N ASP A 154 5.51 15.57 -5.65
CA ASP A 154 5.16 16.94 -6.04
C ASP A 154 4.45 17.70 -4.89
N SER A 155 3.75 16.98 -4.01
CA SER A 155 3.19 17.53 -2.76
C SER A 155 4.25 17.81 -1.66
N GLY A 156 5.52 17.52 -1.93
CA GLY A 156 6.63 17.70 -0.99
C GLY A 156 6.76 16.57 0.03
N ALA A 157 6.21 15.38 -0.25
CA ALA A 157 6.36 14.23 0.63
C ALA A 157 7.85 13.88 0.84
N LYS A 158 8.22 13.65 2.09
CA LYS A 158 9.56 13.18 2.49
C LYS A 158 9.58 11.71 2.84
N LYS A 159 8.39 11.15 3.02
CA LYS A 159 8.17 9.73 3.24
C LYS A 159 6.98 9.25 2.43
N LEU A 160 7.12 8.08 1.81
CA LEU A 160 6.07 7.39 1.09
C LEU A 160 5.79 6.07 1.80
N LEU A 161 4.51 5.82 2.04
CA LEU A 161 4.01 4.54 2.50
C LEU A 161 3.10 3.96 1.42
N ILE A 162 3.47 2.82 0.85
CA ILE A 162 2.77 2.24 -0.30
C ILE A 162 2.15 0.88 0.09
N GLY A 163 0.83 0.79 0.09
CA GLY A 163 0.08 -0.46 0.22
C GLY A 163 0.09 -1.25 -1.09
N CYS A 164 0.54 -2.50 -1.03
CA CYS A 164 0.51 -3.44 -2.14
C CYS A 164 -0.45 -4.61 -1.85
N GLY A 165 -1.64 -4.52 -2.44
CA GLY A 165 -2.67 -5.55 -2.45
C GLY A 165 -3.53 -5.48 -3.71
N ASP A 166 -4.32 -6.52 -3.95
CA ASP A 166 -5.41 -6.55 -4.96
C ASP A 166 -5.04 -6.10 -6.38
N SER A 167 -3.79 -6.32 -6.79
CA SER A 167 -3.26 -5.90 -8.09
C SER A 167 -3.95 -6.59 -9.28
N GLY A 168 -4.19 -5.82 -10.34
CA GLY A 168 -4.61 -6.30 -11.66
C GLY A 168 -3.47 -6.49 -12.66
N THR A 169 -2.20 -6.36 -12.22
CA THR A 169 -1.01 -6.22 -13.08
C THR A 169 0.00 -7.35 -12.92
N ASN A 170 0.93 -7.50 -13.87
CA ASN A 170 2.09 -8.39 -13.75
C ASN A 170 3.37 -7.86 -14.44
N ASP A 171 3.51 -6.53 -14.56
CA ASP A 171 4.61 -5.91 -15.29
C ASP A 171 5.88 -5.70 -14.45
N GLY A 172 6.03 -6.36 -13.29
CA GLY A 172 7.23 -6.23 -12.46
C GLY A 172 7.44 -4.84 -11.85
N GLY A 173 6.44 -3.96 -11.87
CA GLY A 173 6.63 -2.56 -11.49
C GLY A 173 7.37 -1.72 -12.54
N ALA A 174 7.61 -2.25 -13.74
CA ALA A 174 8.28 -1.55 -14.82
C ALA A 174 7.52 -0.29 -15.24
N GLY A 175 6.18 -0.35 -15.28
CA GLY A 175 5.33 0.81 -15.54
C GLY A 175 5.54 1.92 -14.51
N ALA A 176 5.54 1.57 -13.21
CA ALA A 176 5.77 2.52 -12.14
C ALA A 176 7.16 3.18 -12.24
N GLY A 177 8.20 2.40 -12.51
CA GLY A 177 9.55 2.92 -12.76
C GLY A 177 9.60 3.88 -13.96
N ALA A 178 8.98 3.51 -15.08
CA ALA A 178 8.94 4.32 -16.29
C ALA A 178 8.26 5.68 -16.08
N ALA A 179 7.17 5.73 -15.30
CA ALA A 179 6.49 6.98 -14.95
C ALA A 179 7.37 7.93 -14.12
N LEU A 180 8.37 7.40 -13.41
CA LEU A 180 9.34 8.14 -12.59
C LEU A 180 10.67 8.37 -13.32
N GLY A 181 10.71 8.17 -14.65
CA GLY A 181 11.87 8.51 -15.48
C GLY A 181 12.94 7.42 -15.60
N VAL A 182 12.68 6.21 -15.11
CA VAL A 182 13.51 5.04 -15.40
C VAL A 182 13.34 4.66 -16.86
N LYS A 183 14.44 4.42 -17.57
CA LYS A 183 14.40 3.97 -18.96
C LYS A 183 14.59 2.46 -19.02
N LEU A 184 13.54 1.77 -19.45
CA LEU A 184 13.57 0.35 -19.79
C LEU A 184 13.69 0.23 -21.32
N LEU A 185 14.81 -0.28 -21.80
CA LEU A 185 15.23 -0.18 -23.20
C LEU A 185 15.41 -1.55 -23.84
N LYS A 186 15.13 -1.63 -25.14
CA LYS A 186 15.50 -2.73 -26.04
C LYS A 186 16.99 -2.67 -26.39
N ALA A 187 17.48 -3.72 -27.05
CA ALA A 187 18.87 -3.82 -27.49
C ALA A 187 19.30 -2.71 -28.48
N ASP A 188 18.34 -2.15 -29.23
CA ASP A 188 18.58 -1.01 -30.14
C ASP A 188 18.56 0.36 -29.44
N GLY A 189 18.37 0.39 -28.11
CA GLY A 189 18.30 1.60 -27.30
C GLY A 189 16.94 2.30 -27.30
N THR A 190 15.92 1.77 -27.98
CA THR A 190 14.56 2.30 -27.92
C THR A 190 13.81 1.82 -26.67
N PRO A 191 12.83 2.57 -26.12
CA PRO A 191 12.06 2.11 -24.97
C PRO A 191 11.20 0.87 -25.28
N ILE A 192 11.08 -0.03 -24.30
CA ILE A 192 10.09 -1.12 -24.36
C ILE A 192 8.66 -0.56 -24.24
N GLY A 193 7.67 -1.37 -24.64
CA GLY A 193 6.25 -1.09 -24.39
C GLY A 193 5.85 -1.22 -22.91
N ARG A 194 4.55 -1.17 -22.65
CA ARG A 194 3.97 -1.42 -21.31
C ARG A 194 3.51 -2.87 -21.18
N GLY A 195 3.39 -3.33 -19.94
CA GLY A 195 2.91 -4.68 -19.61
C GLY A 195 4.03 -5.73 -19.57
N ALA A 196 3.72 -6.89 -18.99
CA ALA A 196 4.70 -7.96 -18.83
C ALA A 196 5.26 -8.47 -20.17
N ALA A 197 4.45 -8.50 -21.24
CA ALA A 197 4.93 -8.92 -22.56
C ALA A 197 6.11 -8.08 -23.07
N ALA A 198 6.14 -6.79 -22.75
CA ALA A 198 7.21 -5.90 -23.18
C ALA A 198 8.56 -6.20 -22.49
N LEU A 199 8.52 -6.87 -21.32
CA LEU A 199 9.74 -7.27 -20.61
C LEU A 199 10.53 -8.34 -21.36
N LEU A 200 9.90 -9.11 -22.26
CA LEU A 200 10.59 -10.05 -23.15
C LEU A 200 11.58 -9.36 -24.08
N GLU A 201 11.35 -8.09 -24.41
CA GLU A 201 12.24 -7.28 -25.23
C GLU A 201 13.24 -6.44 -24.41
N LEU A 202 13.15 -6.46 -23.07
CA LEU A 202 13.99 -5.64 -22.21
C LEU A 202 15.44 -6.08 -22.32
N ASP A 203 16.32 -5.17 -22.71
CA ASP A 203 17.74 -5.42 -22.80
C ASP A 203 18.55 -4.58 -21.83
N HIS A 204 18.12 -3.37 -21.47
CA HIS A 204 18.87 -2.48 -20.57
C HIS A 204 17.95 -1.62 -19.68
N ILE A 205 18.35 -1.39 -18.44
CA ILE A 205 17.73 -0.47 -17.49
C ILE A 205 18.69 0.70 -17.21
N ASP A 206 18.22 1.92 -17.43
CA ASP A 206 18.96 3.15 -17.14
C ASP A 206 18.22 4.00 -16.10
N LEU A 207 18.87 4.17 -14.94
CA LEU A 207 18.37 4.92 -13.80
C LEU A 207 18.80 6.40 -13.79
N ARG A 208 19.65 6.85 -14.73
CA ARG A 208 20.25 8.20 -14.67
C ARG A 208 19.21 9.31 -14.72
N THR A 209 18.12 9.11 -15.45
CA THR A 209 17.01 10.06 -15.62
C THR A 209 15.87 9.85 -14.64
N ARG A 210 15.99 8.92 -13.68
CA ARG A 210 14.97 8.74 -12.63
C ARG A 210 14.84 10.02 -11.80
N ASP A 211 13.63 10.25 -11.30
CA ASP A 211 13.32 11.38 -10.42
C ASP A 211 14.30 11.43 -9.23
N LYS A 212 15.06 12.52 -9.10
CA LYS A 212 16.14 12.63 -8.12
C LYS A 212 15.66 12.72 -6.68
N ARG A 213 14.38 13.04 -6.47
CA ARG A 213 13.79 13.04 -5.10
C ARG A 213 13.76 11.64 -4.51
N LEU A 214 13.80 10.60 -5.33
CA LEU A 214 13.87 9.20 -4.90
C LEU A 214 15.16 8.88 -4.13
N ASP A 215 16.22 9.68 -4.31
CA ASP A 215 17.48 9.48 -3.58
C ASP A 215 17.40 9.98 -2.12
N GLU A 216 16.41 10.82 -1.80
CA GLU A 216 16.22 11.44 -0.48
C GLU A 216 14.98 10.94 0.27
N VAL A 217 13.95 10.52 -0.46
CA VAL A 217 12.66 10.12 0.11
C VAL A 217 12.75 8.72 0.72
N GLU A 218 12.18 8.54 1.91
CA GLU A 218 12.00 7.19 2.47
C GLU A 218 10.78 6.53 1.82
N ILE A 219 10.93 5.32 1.26
CA ILE A 219 9.82 4.57 0.66
C ILE A 219 9.65 3.26 1.40
N ASP A 220 8.59 3.14 2.18
CA ASP A 220 8.19 1.92 2.87
C ASP A 220 7.02 1.28 2.12
N VAL A 221 7.12 -0.01 1.79
CA VAL A 221 6.10 -0.76 1.04
C VAL A 221 5.52 -1.86 1.92
N ALA A 222 4.21 -1.81 2.15
CA ALA A 222 3.47 -2.82 2.90
C ALA A 222 2.97 -3.92 1.96
N LEU A 223 3.52 -5.13 2.09
CA LEU A 223 3.21 -6.25 1.19
C LEU A 223 3.28 -7.63 1.86
N ASN A 224 2.87 -8.66 1.11
CA ASN A 224 3.05 -10.04 1.53
C ASN A 224 4.48 -10.51 1.19
N ILE A 225 5.32 -10.68 2.22
CA ILE A 225 6.74 -11.05 2.08
C ILE A 225 6.97 -12.47 1.55
N HIS A 226 5.94 -13.34 1.51
CA HIS A 226 6.07 -14.70 0.99
C HIS A 226 6.00 -14.76 -0.54
N ASN A 227 5.57 -13.68 -1.20
CA ASN A 227 5.47 -13.62 -2.64
C ASN A 227 6.83 -13.31 -3.25
N ILE A 228 7.36 -14.23 -4.06
CA ILE A 228 8.63 -14.07 -4.78
C ILE A 228 8.38 -13.82 -6.28
N LEU A 229 9.36 -13.23 -6.97
CA LEU A 229 9.18 -12.77 -8.34
C LEU A 229 9.09 -13.96 -9.32
N CYS A 230 10.04 -14.89 -9.24
CA CYS A 230 10.21 -15.98 -10.19
C CYS A 230 10.30 -17.35 -9.49
N GLY A 231 10.37 -18.41 -10.29
CA GLY A 231 10.54 -19.80 -9.85
C GLY A 231 9.21 -20.55 -9.72
N GLU A 232 9.25 -21.75 -9.15
CA GLU A 232 8.06 -22.60 -9.00
C GLU A 232 6.94 -21.93 -8.19
N LYS A 233 7.33 -21.09 -7.23
CA LYS A 233 6.43 -20.29 -6.38
C LYS A 233 6.37 -18.82 -6.80
N GLY A 234 6.83 -18.50 -8.01
CA GLY A 234 6.81 -17.15 -8.58
C GLY A 234 5.40 -16.59 -8.71
N VAL A 235 5.29 -15.27 -8.66
CA VAL A 235 3.99 -14.58 -8.67
C VAL A 235 3.15 -14.90 -9.90
N ALA A 236 3.78 -15.10 -11.07
CA ALA A 236 3.06 -15.41 -12.30
C ALA A 236 2.27 -16.72 -12.16
N ARG A 237 2.89 -17.76 -11.59
CA ARG A 237 2.27 -19.09 -11.40
C ARG A 237 1.22 -19.09 -10.28
N VAL A 238 1.48 -18.40 -9.19
CA VAL A 238 0.59 -18.38 -8.02
C VAL A 238 -0.64 -17.51 -8.25
N PHE A 239 -0.47 -16.33 -8.87
CA PHE A 239 -1.53 -15.31 -8.95
C PHE A 239 -1.94 -14.93 -10.37
N GLY A 240 -1.29 -15.46 -11.41
CA GLY A 240 -1.68 -15.24 -12.81
C GLY A 240 -3.10 -15.72 -13.14
N PRO A 241 -3.53 -16.94 -12.74
CA PRO A 241 -4.84 -17.47 -13.12
C PRO A 241 -6.03 -16.59 -12.70
N GLN A 242 -6.00 -16.03 -11.48
CA GLN A 242 -7.05 -15.12 -11.01
C GLN A 242 -7.09 -13.78 -11.77
N LYS A 243 -6.00 -13.42 -12.45
CA LYS A 243 -5.88 -12.22 -13.30
C LYS A 243 -6.26 -12.49 -14.77
N GLY A 244 -6.73 -13.70 -15.10
CA GLY A 244 -7.14 -14.09 -16.45
C GLY A 244 -6.06 -14.82 -17.27
N ALA A 245 -4.93 -15.21 -16.66
CA ALA A 245 -3.89 -15.93 -17.38
C ALA A 245 -4.30 -17.40 -17.64
N SER A 246 -4.18 -17.84 -18.89
CA SER A 246 -4.14 -19.26 -19.22
C SER A 246 -2.79 -19.88 -18.81
N ALA A 247 -2.67 -21.21 -18.81
CA ALA A 247 -1.38 -21.87 -18.53
C ALA A 247 -0.25 -21.40 -19.46
N GLU A 248 -0.55 -21.18 -20.75
CA GLU A 248 0.42 -20.63 -21.71
C GLU A 248 0.79 -19.18 -21.37
N THR A 249 -0.20 -18.37 -20.99
CA THR A 249 0.01 -16.99 -20.55
C THR A 249 0.88 -16.93 -19.30
N VAL A 250 0.69 -17.85 -18.35
CA VAL A 250 1.50 -17.94 -17.13
C VAL A 250 2.97 -18.20 -17.46
N GLU A 251 3.29 -19.11 -18.38
CA GLU A 251 4.68 -19.37 -18.74
C GLU A 251 5.33 -18.18 -19.47
N LYS A 252 4.57 -17.46 -20.31
CA LYS A 252 5.05 -16.20 -20.91
C LYS A 252 5.31 -15.11 -19.89
N MET A 253 4.45 -15.00 -18.86
CA MET A 253 4.65 -14.07 -17.75
C MET A 253 5.89 -14.44 -16.94
N GLU A 254 6.11 -15.73 -16.69
CA GLU A 254 7.28 -16.21 -15.97
C GLU A 254 8.57 -15.91 -16.74
N GLU A 255 8.62 -16.21 -18.05
CA GLU A 255 9.76 -15.89 -18.92
C GLU A 255 10.08 -14.39 -18.91
N ALA A 256 9.04 -13.55 -19.00
CA ALA A 256 9.17 -12.10 -18.93
C ALA A 256 9.75 -11.62 -17.59
N LEU A 257 9.31 -12.19 -16.47
CA LEU A 257 9.80 -11.83 -15.14
C LEU A 257 11.21 -12.35 -14.87
N GLU A 258 11.56 -13.55 -15.35
CA GLU A 258 12.92 -14.10 -15.27
C GLU A 258 13.91 -13.20 -16.03
N ARG A 259 13.56 -12.81 -17.25
CA ARG A 259 14.36 -11.84 -18.02
C ARG A 259 14.48 -10.50 -17.28
N TYR A 260 13.38 -10.00 -16.73
CA TYR A 260 13.41 -8.76 -15.96
C TYR A 260 14.32 -8.85 -14.73
N ALA A 261 14.27 -9.95 -13.98
CA ALA A 261 15.15 -10.19 -12.84
C ALA A 261 16.63 -10.25 -13.24
N GLU A 262 16.95 -10.91 -14.36
CA GLU A 262 18.29 -10.96 -14.92
C GLU A 262 18.82 -9.57 -15.26
N ILE A 263 18.04 -8.76 -15.98
CA ILE A 263 18.44 -7.42 -16.39
C ILE A 263 18.56 -6.47 -15.18
N ILE A 264 17.64 -6.54 -14.21
CA ILE A 264 17.76 -5.79 -12.95
C ILE A 264 19.09 -6.12 -12.27
N ARG A 265 19.40 -7.41 -12.10
CA ARG A 265 20.63 -7.83 -11.44
C ARG A 265 21.87 -7.32 -12.17
N ARG A 266 21.88 -7.41 -13.50
CA ARG A 266 23.00 -6.97 -14.33
C ARG A 266 23.22 -5.46 -14.24
N ASP A 267 22.16 -4.66 -14.31
CA ASP A 267 22.26 -3.21 -14.49
C ASP A 267 22.23 -2.42 -13.17
N THR A 268 21.62 -2.99 -12.12
CA THR A 268 21.49 -2.34 -10.81
C THR A 268 22.30 -3.02 -9.71
N GLY A 269 22.72 -4.28 -9.93
CA GLY A 269 23.40 -5.10 -8.92
C GLY A 269 22.46 -5.75 -7.90
N VAL A 270 21.14 -5.54 -7.99
CA VAL A 270 20.15 -6.05 -7.04
C VAL A 270 19.58 -7.39 -7.52
N ASP A 271 19.63 -8.44 -6.69
CA ASP A 271 18.99 -9.72 -6.99
C ASP A 271 17.55 -9.75 -6.46
N VAL A 272 16.58 -9.68 -7.37
CA VAL A 272 15.15 -9.65 -7.03
C VAL A 272 14.43 -10.97 -7.29
N ARG A 273 15.11 -11.96 -7.89
CA ARG A 273 14.48 -13.15 -8.46
C ARG A 273 13.67 -13.93 -7.42
N GLU A 274 14.27 -14.18 -6.25
CA GLU A 274 13.65 -14.89 -5.12
C GLU A 274 13.55 -14.03 -3.86
N MET A 275 13.71 -12.71 -4.00
CA MET A 275 13.67 -11.77 -2.88
C MET A 275 12.30 -11.82 -2.17
N PRO A 276 12.26 -11.94 -0.83
CA PRO A 276 11.01 -11.87 -0.07
C PRO A 276 10.22 -10.59 -0.41
N GLY A 277 8.96 -10.76 -0.77
CA GLY A 277 8.07 -9.66 -1.18
C GLY A 277 8.29 -9.14 -2.61
N GLY A 278 9.34 -9.59 -3.31
CA GLY A 278 9.63 -9.16 -4.68
C GLY A 278 8.50 -9.47 -5.66
N GLY A 279 7.76 -10.56 -5.44
CA GLY A 279 6.61 -10.95 -6.24
C GLY A 279 5.32 -10.23 -5.91
N ALA A 280 5.25 -9.44 -4.84
CA ALA A 280 4.00 -8.80 -4.43
C ALA A 280 3.43 -7.92 -5.56
N SER A 281 2.10 -7.95 -5.70
CA SER A 281 1.35 -7.18 -6.68
C SER A 281 1.86 -7.31 -8.13
N GLY A 282 2.16 -8.55 -8.56
CA GLY A 282 2.62 -8.81 -9.93
C GLY A 282 4.07 -8.42 -10.18
N GLY A 283 4.91 -8.51 -9.15
CA GLY A 283 6.31 -8.11 -9.21
C GLY A 283 6.57 -6.63 -8.93
N LEU A 284 5.54 -5.85 -8.57
CA LEU A 284 5.69 -4.44 -8.20
C LEU A 284 6.68 -4.27 -7.04
N GLY A 285 6.69 -5.19 -6.06
CA GLY A 285 7.66 -5.17 -4.96
C GLY A 285 9.11 -5.14 -5.45
N ALA A 286 9.46 -5.99 -6.43
CA ALA A 286 10.78 -6.00 -7.05
C ALA A 286 11.10 -4.67 -7.76
N GLY A 287 10.15 -4.13 -8.53
CA GLY A 287 10.31 -2.84 -9.21
C GLY A 287 10.51 -1.67 -8.24
N LEU A 288 9.68 -1.56 -7.20
CA LEU A 288 9.81 -0.50 -6.19
C LEU A 288 11.15 -0.60 -5.45
N HIS A 289 11.59 -1.82 -5.10
CA HIS A 289 12.87 -2.02 -4.44
C HIS A 289 14.06 -1.67 -5.35
N ALA A 290 14.17 -2.32 -6.51
CA ALA A 290 15.35 -2.21 -7.35
C ALA A 290 15.43 -0.89 -8.14
N LEU A 291 14.30 -0.33 -8.55
CA LEU A 291 14.29 0.87 -9.39
C LEU A 291 14.18 2.16 -8.56
N LEU A 292 13.40 2.12 -7.48
CA LEU A 292 13.10 3.31 -6.66
C LEU A 292 13.78 3.32 -5.29
N GLY A 293 14.45 2.22 -4.89
CA GLY A 293 15.15 2.15 -3.60
C GLY A 293 14.23 1.88 -2.40
N ALA A 294 13.04 1.32 -2.63
CA ALA A 294 12.06 1.10 -1.58
C ALA A 294 12.43 -0.04 -0.61
N ARG A 295 12.00 0.07 0.64
CA ARG A 295 12.11 -0.98 1.65
C ARG A 295 10.82 -1.77 1.71
N LEU A 296 10.92 -3.09 1.62
CA LEU A 296 9.77 -3.98 1.62
C LEU A 296 9.56 -4.48 3.04
N HIS A 297 8.34 -4.34 3.54
CA HIS A 297 7.97 -4.75 4.89
C HIS A 297 6.78 -5.68 4.84
N GLN A 298 6.71 -6.55 5.85
CA GLN A 298 5.50 -7.30 6.10
C GLN A 298 4.39 -6.31 6.47
N ARG A 299 3.22 -6.44 5.83
CA ARG A 299 2.08 -5.49 5.95
C ARG A 299 1.86 -4.95 7.35
N TYR A 300 1.91 -5.84 8.34
CA TYR A 300 1.57 -5.58 9.73
C TYR A 300 2.58 -4.68 10.45
N GLU A 301 3.88 -4.88 10.21
CA GLU A 301 4.94 -4.10 10.87
C GLU A 301 4.80 -2.60 10.58
N ILE A 302 4.40 -2.28 9.35
CA ILE A 302 4.15 -0.90 8.94
C ILE A 302 2.88 -0.35 9.60
N VAL A 303 1.77 -1.09 9.49
CA VAL A 303 0.47 -0.66 10.01
C VAL A 303 0.59 -0.32 11.50
N MET A 304 1.24 -1.19 12.27
CA MET A 304 1.49 -0.95 13.69
C MET A 304 2.35 0.28 13.96
N LYS A 305 3.41 0.48 13.16
CA LYS A 305 4.33 1.62 13.30
C LYS A 305 3.65 2.98 13.10
N TYR A 306 2.68 3.07 12.19
CA TYR A 306 2.00 4.34 11.88
C TYR A 306 0.71 4.57 12.67
N MET A 307 0.13 3.51 13.24
CA MET A 307 -1.15 3.61 13.95
C MET A 307 -1.00 3.79 15.46
N GLU A 308 0.23 3.97 15.96
CA GLU A 308 0.56 4.12 17.39
C GLU A 308 -0.11 3.06 18.27
N ILE A 309 -0.37 1.88 17.70
CA ILE A 309 -1.14 0.83 18.38
C ILE A 309 -0.43 0.36 19.64
N ASP A 310 0.90 0.45 19.69
CA ASP A 310 1.71 0.13 20.87
C ASP A 310 1.31 0.98 22.09
N GLU A 311 1.07 2.28 21.89
CA GLU A 311 0.64 3.17 22.98
C GLU A 311 -0.83 2.91 23.34
N ALA A 312 -1.69 2.64 22.35
CA ALA A 312 -3.07 2.27 22.61
C ALA A 312 -3.17 0.94 23.40
N LEU A 313 -2.34 -0.05 23.07
CA LEU A 313 -2.25 -1.35 23.74
C LEU A 313 -1.77 -1.18 25.19
N LYS A 314 -0.73 -0.38 25.44
CA LYS A 314 -0.23 -0.11 26.80
C LYS A 314 -1.28 0.55 27.70
N ASN A 315 -2.13 1.37 27.11
CA ASN A 315 -3.15 2.13 27.83
C ASN A 315 -4.50 1.42 27.93
N ALA A 316 -4.70 0.29 27.27
CA ALA A 316 -5.94 -0.47 27.30
C ALA A 316 -6.03 -1.38 28.53
N ASP A 317 -7.21 -1.43 29.14
CA ASP A 317 -7.54 -2.43 30.16
C ASP A 317 -8.09 -3.72 29.52
N LEU A 318 -8.66 -3.61 28.31
CA LEU A 318 -9.18 -4.71 27.51
C LEU A 318 -8.98 -4.44 26.02
N VAL A 319 -8.63 -5.48 25.26
CA VAL A 319 -8.41 -5.41 23.81
C VAL A 319 -9.35 -6.38 23.09
N PHE A 320 -10.06 -5.89 22.08
CA PHE A 320 -10.82 -6.69 21.13
C PHE A 320 -10.14 -6.63 19.77
N THR A 321 -9.98 -7.79 19.13
CA THR A 321 -9.60 -7.90 17.72
C THR A 321 -10.48 -8.95 17.05
N ALA A 322 -10.52 -8.95 15.73
CA ALA A 322 -11.34 -9.86 14.94
C ALA A 322 -10.82 -9.95 13.51
N GLU A 323 -11.20 -11.02 12.80
CA GLU A 323 -11.08 -11.13 11.35
C GLU A 323 -12.25 -11.96 10.79
N GLY A 324 -12.46 -11.94 9.48
CA GLY A 324 -13.56 -12.65 8.83
C GLY A 324 -13.49 -14.19 8.93
N GLY A 325 -12.33 -14.75 9.27
CA GLY A 325 -12.17 -16.18 9.52
C GLY A 325 -10.87 -16.51 10.24
N ILE A 326 -10.99 -17.04 11.46
CA ILE A 326 -9.85 -17.56 12.23
C ILE A 326 -9.56 -18.98 11.75
N ASP A 327 -8.40 -19.15 11.11
CA ASP A 327 -7.92 -20.43 10.58
C ASP A 327 -6.46 -20.74 11.03
N PHE A 328 -5.89 -21.83 10.53
CA PHE A 328 -4.53 -22.25 10.85
C PHE A 328 -3.43 -21.30 10.34
N GLN A 329 -3.77 -20.35 9.46
CA GLN A 329 -2.86 -19.31 8.97
C GLN A 329 -2.88 -18.07 9.88
N THR A 330 -3.88 -17.94 10.77
CA THR A 330 -4.00 -16.80 11.70
C THR A 330 -2.72 -16.51 12.49
N PRO A 331 -2.05 -17.51 13.10
CA PRO A 331 -0.80 -17.28 13.83
C PRO A 331 0.40 -16.90 12.96
N ARG A 332 0.23 -16.82 11.62
CA ARG A 332 1.29 -16.56 10.65
C ARG A 332 1.07 -15.21 9.99
N GLY A 333 1.04 -14.16 10.80
CA GLY A 333 0.96 -12.80 10.32
C GLY A 333 -0.44 -12.19 10.33
N LYS A 334 -1.54 -12.90 10.61
CA LYS A 334 -2.85 -12.23 10.53
C LYS A 334 -3.13 -11.31 11.72
N ILE A 335 -3.96 -10.29 11.50
CA ILE A 335 -4.28 -9.23 12.46
C ILE A 335 -4.57 -9.72 13.88
N PRO A 336 -5.45 -10.73 14.11
CA PRO A 336 -5.74 -11.15 15.47
C PRO A 336 -4.52 -11.69 16.24
N ALA A 337 -3.59 -12.34 15.54
CA ALA A 337 -2.39 -12.89 16.16
C ALA A 337 -1.29 -11.84 16.35
N GLU A 338 -1.26 -10.82 15.50
CA GLU A 338 -0.29 -9.72 15.62
C GLU A 338 -0.70 -8.73 16.74
N VAL A 339 -2.01 -8.53 16.94
CA VAL A 339 -2.52 -7.70 18.05
C VAL A 339 -2.36 -8.36 19.42
N ALA A 340 -2.34 -9.70 19.48
CA ALA A 340 -2.33 -10.49 20.71
C ALA A 340 -0.90 -10.80 21.20
#